data_AF-A0A8H7ZU91-F1
#
_entry.id   AF-A0A8H7ZU91-F1
#
_cell.length_a   1.000
_cell.length_b   1.000
_cell.length_c   1.000
_cell.angle_alpha   90.00
_cell.angle_beta   90.00
_cell.angle_gamma   90.00
#
_symmetry.space_group_name_H-M   'P 1'
#
loop_
_entity.id
_entity.type
_entity.pdbx_description
1 polymer ?
#
loop_
_entity_poly.entity_id
_entity_poly.type
_entity_poly.pdbx_seq_one_letter_code
_entity_poly.pdbx_strand_id
1 'polypeptide(L)'
;MNGYNGTLLAYGQTGSGKTHTLASADGLIPRIINRLLRRVAADTRHEYKVTFSFIQIYQDKIYDLLVPQAKQTVDLVLRENPQKGVYVENMS
;
A
#
# COMPACT_ATOMS: atom_id res chain seq x y z
N MET A 1 -16.04 -8.13 7.32
CA MET A 1 -14.99 -7.18 7.78
C MET A 1 -15.69 -5.94 8.30
N ASN A 2 -15.26 -5.35 9.41
CA ASN A 2 -16.07 -4.33 10.11
C ASN A 2 -15.89 -2.89 9.58
N GLY A 3 -15.22 -2.71 8.43
CA GLY A 3 -15.07 -1.39 7.79
C GLY A 3 -14.12 -0.40 8.48
N TYR A 4 -13.16 -0.89 9.29
CA TYR A 4 -12.19 -0.04 9.98
C TYR A 4 -10.92 0.18 9.16
N ASN A 5 -10.37 1.40 9.26
CA ASN A 5 -9.04 1.73 8.76
C ASN A 5 -7.97 1.19 9.72
N GLY A 6 -6.94 0.54 9.18
CA GLY A 6 -5.81 0.03 9.96
C GLY A 6 -4.48 0.40 9.31
N THR A 7 -3.50 0.78 10.13
CA THR A 7 -2.16 1.16 9.68
C THR A 7 -1.11 0.40 10.48
N LEU A 8 -0.11 -0.13 9.78
CA LEU A 8 1.06 -0.76 10.38
C LEU A 8 2.32 -0.08 9.86
N LEU A 9 3.22 0.29 10.77
CA LEU A 9 4.50 0.92 10.45
C LEU A 9 5.62 0.15 11.15
N ALA A 10 6.71 -0.12 10.42
CA ALA A 10 7.96 -0.60 11.01
C ALA A 10 8.97 0.54 11.11
N TYR A 11 9.42 0.83 12.33
CA TYR A 11 10.36 1.90 12.64
C TYR A 11 11.57 1.35 13.38
N GLY A 12 12.76 1.88 13.08
CA GLY A 12 14.02 1.45 13.68
C GLY A 12 15.22 1.78 12.80
N GLN A 13 16.43 1.64 13.35
CA GLN A 13 17.68 1.90 12.62
C GLN A 13 17.89 0.99 11.39
N THR A 14 18.75 1.37 10.47
CA THR A 14 19.18 0.49 9.37
C THR A 14 19.76 -0.81 9.94
N GLY A 15 19.39 -1.94 9.34
CA GLY A 15 19.76 -3.27 9.83
C GLY A 15 18.85 -3.84 10.94
N SER A 16 17.91 -3.07 11.49
CA SER A 16 17.01 -3.56 12.57
C SER A 16 15.89 -4.52 12.13
N GLY A 17 15.91 -4.98 10.88
CA GLY A 17 14.94 -5.96 10.37
C GLY A 17 13.61 -5.40 9.85
N LYS A 18 13.43 -4.08 9.66
CA LYS A 18 12.17 -3.49 9.14
C LYS A 18 11.64 -4.19 7.88
N THR A 19 12.50 -4.35 6.87
CA THR A 19 12.16 -5.03 5.62
C THR A 19 11.88 -6.51 5.85
N HIS A 20 12.65 -7.16 6.72
CA HIS A 20 12.45 -8.56 7.08
C HIS A 20 11.09 -8.79 7.75
N THR A 21 10.64 -7.88 8.61
CA THR A 21 9.33 -8.00 9.28
C THR A 21 8.17 -7.74 8.33
N LEU A 22 8.25 -6.71 7.48
CA LEU A 22 7.13 -6.31 6.63
C LEU A 22 7.10 -7.01 5.27
N ALA A 23 8.22 -7.01 4.54
CA ALA A 23 8.24 -7.22 3.10
C ALA A 23 9.10 -8.41 2.64
N SER A 24 9.66 -9.22 3.55
CA SER A 24 10.25 -10.51 3.16
C SER A 24 9.18 -11.43 2.56
N ALA A 25 9.60 -12.49 1.87
CA ALA A 25 8.69 -13.47 1.30
C ALA A 25 7.74 -14.10 2.34
N ASP A 26 8.21 -14.22 3.58
CA ASP A 26 7.48 -14.71 4.75
C ASP A 26 7.05 -13.58 5.71
N GLY A 27 7.13 -12.33 5.27
CA GLY A 27 6.83 -11.14 6.05
C GLY A 27 5.32 -10.89 6.24
N LEU A 28 5.00 -9.79 6.91
CA LEU A 28 3.61 -9.46 7.22
C LEU A 28 2.77 -9.11 5.99
N ILE A 29 3.31 -8.37 5.02
CA ILE A 29 2.59 -7.95 3.81
C ILE A 29 2.03 -9.16 3.03
N PRO A 30 2.84 -10.14 2.60
CA PRO A 30 2.30 -11.30 1.86
C PRO A 30 1.33 -12.13 2.70
N ARG A 31 1.53 -12.23 4.02
CA ARG A 31 0.59 -12.94 4.92
C ARG A 31 -0.77 -12.24 5.02
N ILE A 32 -0.76 -10.91 5.15
CA ILE A 32 -1.97 -10.10 5.23
C ILE A 32 -2.75 -10.20 3.93
N ILE A 33 -2.09 -10.02 2.78
CA ILE A 33 -2.72 -10.10 1.45
C ILE A 33 -3.35 -11.49 1.25
N ASN A 34 -2.60 -12.57 1.50
CA ASN A 34 -3.11 -13.93 1.37
C ASN A 34 -4.28 -14.23 2.30
N ARG A 35 -4.29 -13.68 3.52
CA ARG A 35 -5.40 -13.85 4.46
C ARG A 35 -6.61 -13.04 4.05
N LEU A 36 -6.41 -11.81 3.55
CA LEU A 36 -7.46 -10.93 3.06
C LEU A 36 -8.17 -11.55 1.87
N LEU A 37 -7.44 -11.93 0.83
CA LEU A 37 -8.00 -12.51 -0.39
C LEU A 37 -8.74 -13.83 -0.11
N ARG A 38 -8.21 -14.68 0.78
CA ARG A 38 -8.91 -15.90 1.23
C ARG A 38 -10.23 -15.60 1.93
N ARG A 39 -10.28 -14.57 2.78
CA ARG A 39 -11.52 -14.17 3.47
C ARG A 39 -12.55 -13.59 2.51
N VAL A 40 -12.12 -12.79 1.53
CA VAL A 40 -12.98 -12.27 0.47
C VAL A 40 -13.56 -13.43 -0.35
N ALA A 41 -12.72 -14.35 -0.82
CA ALA A 41 -13.15 -15.48 -1.64
C ALA A 41 -14.12 -16.44 -0.92
N ALA A 42 -14.03 -16.54 0.42
CA ALA A 42 -14.90 -17.42 1.21
C ALA A 42 -16.24 -16.77 1.61
N ASP A 43 -16.39 -15.45 1.46
CA ASP A 43 -17.63 -14.76 1.84
C ASP A 43 -18.56 -14.60 0.65
N THR A 44 -19.64 -15.37 0.63
CA THR A 44 -20.65 -15.35 -0.43
C THR A 44 -21.76 -14.31 -0.21
N ARG A 45 -21.74 -13.59 0.91
CA ARG A 45 -22.81 -12.66 1.30
C ARG A 45 -22.58 -11.23 0.85
N HIS A 46 -21.34 -10.87 0.53
CA HIS A 46 -20.95 -9.50 0.20
C HIS A 46 -20.15 -9.46 -1.09
N GLU A 47 -20.31 -8.37 -1.83
CA GLU A 47 -19.45 -8.03 -2.94
C GLU A 47 -18.28 -7.18 -2.44
N TYR A 48 -17.07 -7.45 -2.95
CA TYR A 48 -15.86 -6.78 -2.54
C TYR A 48 -15.12 -6.19 -3.74
N LYS A 49 -14.72 -4.92 -3.63
CA LYS A 49 -13.71 -4.32 -4.50
C LYS A 49 -12.41 -4.19 -3.71
N VAL A 50 -11.34 -4.83 -4.20
CA VAL A 50 -10.01 -4.77 -3.58
C VAL A 50 -9.07 -4.02 -4.52
N THR A 51 -8.43 -2.97 -4.00
CA THR A 51 -7.44 -2.16 -4.71
C THR A 51 -6.14 -2.16 -3.95
N PHE A 52 -5.01 -2.10 -4.67
CA PHE A 52 -3.68 -2.01 -4.09
C PHE A 52 -2.95 -0.83 -4.71
N SER A 53 -2.17 -0.13 -3.90
CA SER A 53 -1.26 0.94 -4.31
C SER A 53 0.09 0.68 -3.66
N PHE A 54 1.18 0.88 -4.39
CA PHE A 54 2.52 0.74 -3.83
C PHE A 54 3.38 1.93 -4.22
N ILE A 55 3.78 2.72 -3.23
CA ILE A 55 4.51 3.98 -3.44
C ILE A 55 5.84 3.97 -2.69
N GLN A 56 6.82 4.67 -3.26
CA GLN A 56 8.08 4.99 -2.59
C GLN A 56 8.18 6.50 -2.41
N ILE A 57 8.61 6.92 -1.23
CA ILE A 57 9.00 8.32 -0.96
C ILE A 57 10.51 8.34 -0.79
N TYR A 58 11.21 9.08 -1.64
CA TYR A 58 12.66 9.21 -1.60
C TYR A 58 13.08 10.62 -2.00
N GLN A 59 13.84 11.30 -1.14
CA GLN A 59 14.29 12.69 -1.35
C GLN A 59 13.15 13.64 -1.76
N ASP A 60 12.06 13.64 -0.98
CA ASP A 60 10.86 14.45 -1.22
C ASP A 60 10.13 14.20 -2.55
N LYS A 61 10.48 13.10 -3.25
CA LYS A 61 9.79 12.64 -4.46
C LYS A 61 8.98 11.39 -4.18
N ILE A 62 7.82 11.29 -4.82
CA ILE A 62 6.92 10.15 -4.75
C ILE A 62 7.01 9.38 -6.07
N TYR A 63 7.15 8.06 -5.98
CA TYR A 63 7.22 7.14 -7.10
C TYR A 63 6.14 6.07 -6.98
N ASP A 64 5.39 5.81 -8.06
CA ASP A 64 4.49 4.66 -8.15
C ASP A 64 5.31 3.42 -8.52
N LEU A 65 5.39 2.45 -7.60
CA LEU A 65 6.14 1.21 -7.75
C LEU A 65 5.39 0.15 -8.56
N LEU A 66 4.11 0.37 -8.88
CA LEU A 66 3.34 -0.50 -9.77
C LEU A 66 3.49 -0.10 -11.24
N VAL A 67 4.02 1.09 -11.51
CA VAL A 67 4.35 1.57 -12.86
C VAL A 67 5.84 1.31 -13.15
N PRO A 68 6.20 0.68 -14.28
CA PRO A 68 7.60 0.52 -14.66
C PRO A 68 8.31 1.88 -14.68
N GLN A 69 9.53 1.94 -14.16
CA GLN A 69 10.27 3.21 -14.02
C GLN A 69 10.41 3.97 -15.35
N ALA A 70 10.58 3.26 -16.47
CA ALA A 70 10.64 3.86 -17.81
C ALA A 70 9.34 4.58 -18.24
N LYS A 71 8.22 4.30 -17.57
CA LYS A 71 6.90 4.90 -17.80
C LYS A 71 6.51 5.91 -16.72
N GLN A 72 7.39 6.18 -15.76
CA GLN A 72 7.18 7.27 -14.79
C GLN A 72 7.44 8.60 -15.48
N THR A 73 6.40 9.16 -16.10
CA THR A 73 6.48 10.39 -16.90
C THR A 73 6.05 11.64 -16.14
N VAL A 74 5.49 11.48 -14.92
CA VAL A 74 4.93 12.56 -14.12
C VAL A 74 5.42 12.44 -12.68
N ASP A 75 5.92 13.55 -12.13
CA ASP A 75 6.18 13.65 -10.69
C ASP A 75 4.83 13.54 -9.95
N LEU A 76 4.71 12.56 -9.06
CA LEU A 76 3.50 12.37 -8.28
C LEU A 76 3.45 13.41 -7.15
N VAL A 77 2.33 14.12 -7.05
CA VAL A 77 2.15 15.23 -6.10
C VAL A 77 1.14 14.83 -5.03
N LEU A 78 1.50 15.09 -3.77
CA LEU A 78 0.59 14.97 -2.64
C LEU A 78 -0.40 16.14 -2.65
N ARG A 79 -1.69 15.84 -2.61
CA ARG A 79 -2.77 16.85 -2.55
C ARG A 79 -3.70 16.56 -1.40
N GLU A 80 -4.38 17.61 -0.93
CA GLU A 80 -5.40 17.53 0.10
C GLU A 80 -6.74 17.99 -0.46
N ASN A 81 -7.79 17.21 -0.20
CA ASN A 81 -9.16 17.57 -0.54
C ASN A 81 -10.04 17.51 0.72
N PRO A 82 -10.92 18.51 0.96
CA PRO A 82 -11.74 18.57 2.17
C PRO A 82 -12.65 17.35 2.42
N GLN A 83 -13.01 16.59 1.38
CA GLN A 83 -13.88 15.42 1.46
C GLN A 83 -13.09 14.11 1.38
N LYS A 84 -12.03 14.05 0.58
CA LYS A 84 -11.25 12.82 0.34
C LYS A 84 -10.02 12.68 1.25
N GLY A 85 -9.66 13.74 1.98
CA GLY A 85 -8.42 13.79 2.76
C GLY A 85 -7.18 13.91 1.86
N VAL A 86 -6.05 13.43 2.36
CA VAL A 86 -4.75 13.45 1.65
C VAL A 86 -4.71 12.32 0.62
N TYR A 87 -4.30 12.64 -0.61
CA TYR A 87 -4.17 11.69 -1.71
C TYR A 87 -2.99 12.01 -2.64
N VAL A 88 -2.55 11.01 -3.40
CA VAL A 88 -1.52 11.18 -4.44
C VAL A 88 -2.21 11.35 -5.79
N GLU A 89 -1.96 12.48 -6.45
CA GLU A 89 -2.52 12.75 -7.78
C GLU A 89 -1.82 11.91 -8.86
N ASN A 90 -2.59 11.40 -9.84
CA ASN A 90 -2.12 10.55 -10.95
C ASN A 90 -1.57 9.17 -10.56
N MET A 91 -1.96 8.66 -9.38
CA MET A 91 -1.68 7.27 -8.99
C MET A 91 -2.53 6.28 -9.81
N SER A 92 -1.95 5.12 -10.14
CA SER A 92 -2.61 4.04 -10.90
C SER A 92 -3.77 3.36 -10.19
#